data_AF-A0A3D2VMC1-F1
#
_entry.id   AF-A0A3D2VMC1-F1
#
_cell.length_a   1.000
_cell.length_b   1.000
_cell.length_c   1.000
_cell.angle_alpha   90.00
_cell.angle_beta   90.00
_cell.angle_gamma   90.00
#
_symmetry.space_group_name_H-M   'P 1'
#
loop_
_entity.id
_entity.type
_entity.pdbx_description
1 polymer ?
#
loop_
_entity_poly.entity_id
_entity_poly.type
_entity_poly.pdbx_seq_one_letter_code
_entity_poly.pdbx_strand_id
1 'polypeptide(L)'
;PPRGDAIAAIPWVLAGLLVLMQIAYPLTSNQVRTTLTIATVVVFVAASCSHALIVRGARWTALYLVITVVGGWLVEVLGSRTDVPFGPYDYTDSLGLKLLGVPVVIPFAWAMMAYPSLIVGRALTRSRIAQVLIGAWALASWDVFLDP
;
A
#
# COMPACT_ATOMS: atom_id res chain seq x y z
N PRO A 1 -32.95 7.80 -3.26
CA PRO A 1 -31.70 8.48 -3.68
C PRO A 1 -30.55 7.47 -3.89
N PRO A 2 -30.25 7.06 -5.14
CA PRO A 2 -29.29 5.99 -5.44
C PRO A 2 -27.81 6.40 -5.44
N ARG A 3 -27.48 7.67 -5.19
CA ARG A 3 -26.09 8.17 -5.21
C ARG A 3 -25.21 7.61 -4.09
N GLY A 4 -25.81 7.27 -2.94
CA GLY A 4 -25.08 6.68 -1.81
C GLY A 4 -24.56 5.28 -2.12
N ASP A 5 -25.39 4.46 -2.77
CA ASP A 5 -25.08 3.07 -3.08
C ASP A 5 -23.96 2.97 -4.13
N ALA A 6 -23.99 3.85 -5.14
CA ALA A 6 -22.96 3.91 -6.17
C ALA A 6 -21.57 4.30 -5.60
N ILE A 7 -21.52 5.24 -4.65
CA ILE A 7 -20.27 5.64 -3.99
C ILE A 7 -19.76 4.53 -3.08
N ALA A 8 -20.65 3.87 -2.34
CA ALA A 8 -20.31 2.74 -1.49
C ALA A 8 -19.78 1.52 -2.28
N ALA A 9 -20.14 1.39 -3.55
CA ALA A 9 -19.65 0.33 -4.43
C ALA A 9 -18.20 0.54 -4.93
N ILE A 10 -17.67 1.77 -4.90
CA ILE A 10 -16.35 2.10 -5.45
C ILE A 10 -15.22 1.21 -4.88
N PRO A 11 -15.07 1.05 -3.55
CA PRO A 11 -14.00 0.21 -3.01
C PRO A 11 -14.13 -1.25 -3.43
N TRP A 12 -15.37 -1.76 -3.57
CA TRP A 12 -15.63 -3.13 -4.00
C TRP A 12 -15.27 -3.36 -5.47
N VAL A 13 -15.59 -2.41 -6.35
CA VAL A 13 -15.19 -2.46 -7.77
C VAL A 13 -13.67 -2.46 -7.90
N LEU A 14 -12.99 -1.58 -7.15
CA LEU A 14 -11.53 -1.51 -7.14
C LEU A 14 -10.92 -2.80 -6.57
N ALA A 15 -11.50 -3.37 -5.51
CA ALA A 15 -11.08 -4.66 -4.97
C ALA A 15 -11.24 -5.80 -5.97
N GLY A 16 -12.36 -5.85 -6.70
CA GLY A 16 -12.57 -6.82 -7.78
C GLY A 16 -11.53 -6.67 -8.90
N LEU A 17 -11.22 -5.43 -9.29
CA LEU A 17 -10.17 -5.16 -10.26
C LEU A 17 -8.79 -5.62 -9.77
N LEU A 18 -8.47 -5.43 -8.49
CA LEU A 18 -7.22 -5.93 -7.90
C LEU A 18 -7.12 -7.45 -7.99
N VAL A 19 -8.20 -8.17 -7.70
CA VAL A 19 -8.23 -9.64 -7.86
C VAL A 19 -7.93 -10.03 -9.30
N LEU A 20 -8.54 -9.36 -10.28
CA LEU A 20 -8.28 -9.61 -11.70
C LEU A 20 -6.83 -9.31 -12.09
N MET A 21 -6.25 -8.21 -11.56
CA MET A 21 -4.84 -7.88 -11.79
C MET A 21 -3.89 -8.93 -11.21
N GLN A 22 -4.20 -9.47 -10.02
CA GLN A 22 -3.41 -10.55 -9.41
C GLN A 22 -3.53 -11.87 -10.18
N ILE A 23 -4.70 -12.18 -10.74
CA ILE A 23 -4.87 -13.33 -11.66
C ILE A 23 -4.06 -13.12 -12.95
N ALA A 24 -4.00 -11.89 -13.46
CA ALA A 24 -3.23 -11.56 -14.65
C ALA A 24 -1.71 -11.57 -14.41
N TYR A 25 -1.25 -11.26 -13.19
CA TYR A 25 0.16 -11.16 -12.85
C TYR A 25 1.04 -12.34 -13.30
N PRO A 26 0.74 -13.61 -12.95
CA PRO A 26 1.54 -14.75 -13.39
C PRO A 26 1.49 -15.00 -14.89
N LEU A 27 0.51 -14.44 -15.60
CA LEU A 27 0.35 -14.56 -17.06
C LEU A 27 1.18 -13.52 -17.84
N THR A 28 1.80 -12.56 -17.15
CA THR A 28 2.60 -11.48 -17.76
C THR A 28 4.08 -11.68 -17.50
N SER A 29 4.96 -11.06 -18.30
CA SER A 29 6.42 -11.09 -18.11
C SER A 29 7.05 -9.75 -18.45
N ASN A 30 8.30 -9.55 -18.01
CA ASN A 30 9.13 -8.38 -18.34
C ASN A 30 8.40 -7.04 -18.06
N GLN A 31 8.47 -6.11 -19.02
CA GLN A 31 7.87 -4.77 -18.92
C GLN A 31 6.37 -4.78 -18.66
N VAL A 32 5.63 -5.76 -19.18
CA VAL A 32 4.18 -5.88 -18.95
C VAL A 32 3.92 -6.17 -17.48
N ARG A 33 4.71 -7.07 -16.89
CA ARG A 33 4.62 -7.40 -15.47
C ARG A 33 4.93 -6.18 -14.60
N THR A 34 6.00 -5.45 -14.91
CA THR A 34 6.35 -4.21 -14.20
C THR A 34 5.23 -3.16 -14.26
N THR A 35 4.66 -2.94 -15.45
CA THR A 35 3.52 -2.03 -15.62
C THR A 35 2.31 -2.48 -14.81
N LEU A 36 2.02 -3.79 -14.81
CA LEU A 36 0.92 -4.36 -14.04
C LEU A 36 1.14 -4.23 -12.52
N THR A 37 2.38 -4.37 -12.04
CA THR A 37 2.74 -4.10 -10.64
C THR A 37 2.47 -2.65 -10.26
N ILE A 38 2.95 -1.70 -11.05
CA ILE A 38 2.71 -0.26 -10.80
C ILE A 38 1.21 0.05 -10.83
N ALA A 39 0.48 -0.49 -11.82
CA ALA A 39 -0.96 -0.32 -11.92
C ALA A 39 -1.70 -0.92 -10.71
N THR A 40 -1.29 -2.11 -10.25
CA THR A 40 -1.81 -2.74 -9.04
C THR A 40 -1.64 -1.82 -7.84
N VAL A 41 -0.44 -1.25 -7.64
CA VAL A 41 -0.18 -0.34 -6.52
C VAL A 41 -1.12 0.87 -6.58
N VAL A 42 -1.25 1.51 -7.75
CA VAL A 42 -2.14 2.67 -7.93
C VAL A 42 -3.60 2.33 -7.64
N VAL A 43 -4.10 1.22 -8.19
CA VAL A 43 -5.49 0.78 -7.97
C VAL A 43 -5.72 0.41 -6.50
N PHE A 44 -4.73 -0.18 -5.84
CA PHE A 44 -4.83 -0.56 -4.44
C PHE A 44 -4.84 0.69 -3.54
N VAL A 45 -3.97 1.66 -3.78
CA VAL A 45 -4.04 2.96 -3.10
C VAL A 45 -5.42 3.59 -3.29
N ALA A 46 -5.98 3.55 -4.51
CA ALA A 46 -7.33 4.07 -4.75
C ALA A 46 -8.42 3.28 -3.98
N ALA A 47 -8.32 1.96 -3.88
CA ALA A 47 -9.24 1.14 -3.09
C ALA A 47 -9.17 1.49 -1.60
N SER A 48 -7.96 1.58 -1.05
CA SER A 48 -7.71 1.94 0.35
C SER A 48 -8.19 3.36 0.65
N CYS A 49 -7.87 4.33 -0.21
CA CYS A 49 -8.28 5.73 -0.05
C CYS A 49 -9.78 5.92 -0.19
N SER A 50 -10.43 5.27 -1.16
CA SER A 50 -11.89 5.37 -1.33
C SER A 50 -12.62 4.81 -0.12
N HIS A 51 -12.22 3.62 0.37
CA HIS A 51 -12.80 3.06 1.59
C HIS A 51 -12.52 3.95 2.81
N ALA A 52 -11.30 4.48 2.97
CA ALA A 52 -10.98 5.40 4.06
C ALA A 52 -11.79 6.71 3.99
N LEU A 53 -11.95 7.30 2.80
CA LEU A 53 -12.73 8.52 2.58
C LEU A 53 -14.19 8.32 2.97
N ILE A 54 -14.79 7.20 2.56
CA ILE A 54 -16.20 6.89 2.83
C ILE A 54 -16.43 6.65 4.33
N VAL A 55 -15.54 5.90 4.98
CA VAL A 55 -15.75 5.45 6.37
C VAL A 55 -15.21 6.45 7.40
N ARG A 56 -14.20 7.25 7.06
CA ARG A 56 -13.44 8.07 8.03
C ARG A 56 -13.32 9.54 7.63
N GLY A 57 -13.74 9.91 6.43
CA GLY A 57 -13.72 11.29 5.94
C GLY A 57 -12.36 11.76 5.43
N ALA A 58 -12.38 12.87 4.69
CA ALA A 58 -11.23 13.37 3.94
C ALA A 58 -10.01 13.72 4.82
N ARG A 59 -10.22 14.34 5.99
CA ARG A 59 -9.14 14.70 6.91
C ARG A 59 -8.37 13.46 7.38
N TRP A 60 -9.08 12.39 7.71
CA TRP A 60 -8.45 11.15 8.16
C TRP A 60 -7.65 10.50 7.02
N THR A 61 -8.24 10.42 5.82
CA THR A 61 -7.56 9.86 4.65
C THR A 61 -6.32 10.66 4.25
N ALA A 62 -6.38 11.98 4.29
CA ALA A 62 -5.22 12.83 3.99
C ALA A 62 -4.08 12.62 4.99
N LEU A 63 -4.38 12.56 6.30
CA LEU A 63 -3.37 12.27 7.33
C LEU A 63 -2.76 10.88 7.16
N TYR A 64 -3.60 9.86 6.89
CA TYR A 64 -3.12 8.51 6.61
C TYR A 64 -2.14 8.51 5.43
N LEU A 65 -2.51 9.12 4.30
CA LEU A 65 -1.66 9.18 3.11
C LEU A 65 -0.35 9.91 3.37
N VAL A 66 -0.39 11.06 4.04
CA VAL A 66 0.83 11.81 4.38
C VAL A 66 1.73 10.96 5.26
N ILE A 67 1.19 10.33 6.31
CA ILE A 67 1.98 9.52 7.23
C ILE A 67 2.61 8.32 6.52
N THR A 68 1.85 7.60 5.69
CA THR A 68 2.33 6.35 5.09
C THR A 68 3.25 6.59 3.90
N VAL A 69 2.95 7.58 3.05
CA VAL A 69 3.80 7.92 1.90
C VAL A 69 5.09 8.59 2.38
N VAL A 70 5.00 9.64 3.21
CA VAL A 70 6.21 10.36 3.67
C VAL A 70 6.99 9.49 4.65
N GLY A 71 6.32 8.82 5.59
CA GLY A 71 6.97 7.94 6.54
C GLY A 71 7.65 6.74 5.87
N GLY A 72 6.96 6.07 4.96
CA GLY A 72 7.52 4.97 4.17
C GLY A 72 8.73 5.43 3.35
N TRP A 73 8.59 6.55 2.62
CA TRP A 73 9.72 7.11 1.87
C TRP A 73 10.94 7.45 2.73
N LEU A 74 10.73 8.06 3.91
CA LEU A 74 11.84 8.38 4.82
C LEU A 74 12.54 7.11 5.32
N VAL A 75 11.79 6.06 5.67
CA VAL A 75 12.34 4.78 6.10
C VAL A 75 13.16 4.13 4.98
N GLU A 76 12.69 4.18 3.73
CA GLU A 76 13.41 3.65 2.58
C GLU A 76 14.69 4.44 2.25
N VAL A 77 14.63 5.76 2.32
CA VAL A 77 15.81 6.62 2.10
C VAL A 77 16.85 6.41 3.19
N LEU A 78 16.43 6.18 4.43
CA LEU A 78 17.34 5.84 5.53
C LEU A 78 17.90 4.43 5.36
N GLY A 79 17.05 3.45 5.06
CA GLY A 79 17.41 2.06 4.81
C GLY A 79 18.48 1.92 3.74
N SER A 80 18.22 2.46 2.55
CA SER A 80 19.13 2.44 1.40
C SER A 80 20.47 3.17 1.61
N ARG A 81 20.59 4.01 2.64
CA ARG A 81 21.83 4.75 2.93
C ARG A 81 22.61 4.23 4.13
N THR A 82 21.93 3.54 5.06
CA THR A 82 22.51 3.15 6.34
C THR A 82 22.61 1.64 6.51
N ASP A 83 22.09 0.87 5.55
CA ASP A 83 21.93 -0.58 5.62
C ASP A 83 21.09 -1.04 6.83
N VAL A 84 20.35 -0.12 7.46
CA VAL A 84 19.50 -0.35 8.63
C VAL A 84 18.14 0.32 8.36
N PRO A 85 17.00 -0.38 8.52
CA PRO A 85 16.82 -1.67 9.18
C PRO A 85 16.90 -2.90 8.28
N PHE A 86 16.99 -2.75 6.95
CA PHE A 86 16.78 -3.85 6.00
C PHE A 86 18.06 -4.51 5.46
N GLY A 87 19.25 -4.05 5.88
CA GLY A 87 20.51 -4.47 5.28
C GLY A 87 20.84 -3.68 4.01
N PRO A 88 21.92 -4.04 3.30
CA PRO A 88 22.30 -3.42 2.04
C PRO A 88 21.39 -3.88 0.90
N TYR A 89 20.69 -2.93 0.26
CA TYR A 89 19.89 -3.15 -0.95
C TYR A 89 19.93 -1.93 -1.87
N ASP A 90 19.98 -2.19 -3.17
CA ASP A 90 19.94 -1.15 -4.21
C ASP A 90 18.73 -1.34 -5.12
N TYR A 91 17.90 -0.31 -5.22
CA TYR A 91 16.77 -0.33 -6.16
C TYR A 91 17.28 -0.28 -7.60
N THR A 92 16.83 -1.22 -8.42
CA THR A 92 17.05 -1.18 -9.88
C THR A 92 16.21 -0.10 -10.55
N ASP A 93 16.56 0.27 -11.79
CA ASP A 93 15.82 1.30 -12.56
C ASP A 93 14.47 0.82 -13.13
N SER A 94 14.10 -0.42 -12.84
CA SER A 94 12.91 -1.07 -13.41
C SER A 94 11.58 -0.42 -12.97
N LEU A 95 11.53 0.18 -11.78
CA LEU A 95 10.30 0.71 -11.17
C LEU A 95 10.02 2.19 -11.51
N GLY A 96 10.74 2.76 -12.49
CA GLY A 96 10.48 4.10 -13.00
C GLY A 96 11.16 5.21 -12.19
N LEU A 97 10.48 6.34 -12.03
CA LEU A 97 11.06 7.56 -11.43
C LEU A 97 11.49 7.31 -9.98
N LYS A 98 12.72 7.73 -9.65
CA LYS A 98 13.29 7.65 -8.31
C LYS A 98 13.35 9.03 -7.66
N LEU A 99 13.08 9.07 -6.36
CA LEU A 99 13.27 10.24 -5.51
C LEU A 99 14.28 9.90 -4.41
N LEU A 100 15.45 10.55 -4.44
CA LEU A 100 16.59 10.25 -3.56
C LEU A 100 17.04 8.78 -3.59
N GLY A 101 16.95 8.12 -4.75
CA GLY A 101 17.35 6.71 -4.94
C GLY A 101 16.21 5.70 -4.78
N VAL A 102 15.08 6.10 -4.19
CA VAL A 102 13.92 5.23 -3.93
C VAL A 102 12.86 5.41 -5.03
N PRO A 103 12.39 4.34 -5.70
CA PRO A 103 11.31 4.44 -6.68
C PRO A 103 10.03 5.00 -6.05
N VAL A 104 9.40 5.97 -6.72
CA VAL A 104 8.21 6.68 -6.18
C VAL A 104 7.05 5.74 -5.89
N VAL A 105 6.97 4.60 -6.58
CA VAL A 105 5.94 3.58 -6.35
C VAL A 105 6.06 2.90 -4.97
N ILE A 106 7.26 2.82 -4.38
CA ILE A 106 7.49 2.13 -3.10
C ILE A 106 6.74 2.80 -1.94
N PRO A 107 6.85 4.13 -1.72
CA PRO A 107 6.01 4.83 -0.74
C PRO A 107 4.50 4.61 -0.90
N PHE A 108 4.02 4.44 -2.14
CA PHE A 108 2.62 4.12 -2.41
C PHE A 108 2.27 2.67 -2.10
N ALA A 109 3.22 1.74 -2.22
CA ALA A 109 3.06 0.35 -1.78
C ALA A 109 2.91 0.28 -0.24
N TRP A 110 3.69 1.06 0.51
CA TRP A 110 3.49 1.24 1.95
C TRP A 110 2.09 1.78 2.26
N ALA A 111 1.65 2.82 1.54
CA ALA A 111 0.32 3.38 1.72
C ALA A 111 -0.77 2.35 1.46
N MET A 112 -0.76 1.68 0.31
CA MET A 112 -1.83 0.77 -0.10
C MET A 112 -2.11 -0.32 0.94
N MET A 113 -1.06 -0.83 1.60
CA MET A 113 -1.14 -1.92 2.56
C MET A 113 -1.31 -1.46 4.02
N ALA A 114 -0.83 -0.28 4.39
CA ALA A 114 -0.95 0.22 5.76
C ALA A 114 -2.42 0.33 6.23
N TYR A 115 -3.34 0.71 5.34
CA TYR A 115 -4.76 0.82 5.67
C TYR A 115 -5.45 -0.53 5.96
N PRO A 116 -5.41 -1.54 5.06
CA PRO A 116 -5.97 -2.86 5.37
C PRO A 116 -5.29 -3.51 6.58
N SER A 117 -3.98 -3.34 6.78
CA SER A 117 -3.30 -3.81 7.99
C SER A 117 -3.86 -3.19 9.27
N LEU A 118 -4.17 -1.88 9.26
CA LEU A 118 -4.85 -1.21 10.37
C LEU A 118 -6.29 -1.74 10.58
N ILE A 119 -7.00 -2.08 9.50
CA ILE A 119 -8.33 -2.69 9.59
C ILE A 119 -8.23 -4.06 10.26
N VAL A 120 -7.27 -4.91 9.88
CA VAL A 120 -7.02 -6.22 10.51
C VAL A 120 -6.77 -6.05 12.01
N GLY A 121 -5.87 -5.15 12.40
CA GLY A 121 -5.62 -4.84 13.81
C GLY A 121 -6.90 -4.45 14.56
N ARG A 122 -7.72 -3.58 13.97
CA ARG A 122 -9.01 -3.14 14.55
C ARG A 122 -10.08 -4.22 14.61
N ALA A 123 -10.07 -5.16 13.68
CA ALA A 123 -11.02 -6.27 13.66
C ALA A 123 -10.72 -7.28 14.79
N LEU A 124 -9.44 -7.49 15.10
CA LEU A 124 -9.00 -8.52 16.03
C LEU A 124 -8.98 -8.08 17.51
N THR A 125 -8.92 -6.78 17.79
CA THR A 125 -8.85 -6.29 19.18
C THR A 125 -9.39 -4.89 19.36
N ARG A 126 -9.85 -4.60 20.58
CA ARG A 126 -10.27 -3.25 21.02
C ARG A 126 -9.16 -2.43 21.68
N SER A 127 -8.06 -3.07 22.09
CA SER A 127 -6.91 -2.37 22.69
C SER A 127 -6.14 -1.62 21.61
N ARG A 128 -6.00 -0.29 21.76
CA ARG A 128 -5.30 0.55 20.78
C ARG A 128 -3.86 0.12 20.54
N ILE A 129 -3.15 -0.27 21.60
CA ILE A 129 -1.76 -0.73 21.49
C ILE A 129 -1.72 -2.03 20.69
N ALA A 130 -2.61 -2.99 21.01
CA ALA A 130 -2.66 -4.25 20.28
C ALA A 130 -3.08 -4.07 18.82
N GLN A 131 -3.97 -3.11 18.50
CA GLN A 131 -4.31 -2.77 17.11
C GLN A 131 -3.08 -2.32 16.32
N VAL A 132 -2.24 -1.46 16.92
CA VAL A 132 -1.00 -0.98 16.30
C VAL A 132 -0.02 -2.13 16.11
N LEU A 133 0.20 -2.96 17.13
CA LEU A 133 1.13 -4.09 17.06
C LEU A 133 0.70 -5.12 15.99
N ILE A 134 -0.57 -5.50 15.97
CA ILE A 134 -1.11 -6.45 14.99
C ILE A 134 -1.07 -5.84 13.58
N GLY A 135 -1.44 -4.57 13.43
CA GLY A 135 -1.38 -3.90 12.14
C GLY A 135 0.06 -3.76 11.61
N ALA A 136 1.00 -3.39 12.48
CA ALA A 136 2.42 -3.35 12.12
C ALA A 136 2.94 -4.72 11.73
N TRP A 137 2.57 -5.77 12.48
CA TRP A 137 2.96 -7.14 12.15
C TRP A 137 2.36 -7.62 10.82
N ALA A 138 1.09 -7.32 10.55
CA ALA A 138 0.45 -7.64 9.28
C ALA A 138 1.12 -6.93 8.10
N LEU A 139 1.48 -5.66 8.26
CA LEU A 139 2.20 -4.89 7.26
C LEU A 139 3.60 -5.47 6.99
N ALA A 140 4.37 -5.75 8.05
CA ALA A 140 5.71 -6.35 7.92
C ALA A 140 5.67 -7.76 7.32
N SER A 141 4.68 -8.57 7.69
CA SER A 141 4.53 -9.93 7.16
C SER A 141 4.23 -9.93 5.66
N TRP A 142 3.47 -8.94 5.20
CA TRP A 142 3.21 -8.75 3.78
C TRP A 142 4.45 -8.30 3.01
N ASP A 143 5.22 -7.37 3.59
CA ASP A 143 6.47 -6.87 3.00
C ASP A 143 7.49 -8.01 2.80
N VAL A 144 7.72 -8.82 3.83
CA VAL A 144 8.57 -10.02 3.78
C VAL A 144 8.09 -11.05 2.75
N PHE A 145 6.77 -11.17 2.54
CA PHE A 145 6.25 -12.08 1.53
C PHE A 145 6.54 -11.61 0.09
N LEU A 146 6.61 -10.30 -0.13
CA LEU A 146 6.89 -9.73 -1.45
C LEU A 146 8.37 -9.76 -1.80
N ASP A 147 9.23 -9.40 -0.85
CA ASP A 147 10.68 -9.33 -1.01
C ASP A 147 11.37 -10.29 -0.01
N PRO A 148 11.46 -11.60 -0.31
CA PRO A 148 12.15 -12.57 0.53
C PRO A 148 13.68 -12.51 0.43
#